data_AF-A0A9E4QR70-F1
#
_entry.id   AF-A0A9E4QR70-F1
#
_cell.length_a   1.000
_cell.length_b   1.000
_cell.length_c   1.000
_cell.angle_alpha   90.00
_cell.angle_beta   90.00
_cell.angle_gamma   90.00
#
_symmetry.space_group_name_H-M   'P 1'
#
loop_
_entity.id
_entity.type
_entity.pdbx_description
1 polymer ?
#
loop_
_entity_poly.entity_id
_entity_poly.type
_entity_poly.pdbx_seq_one_letter_code
_entity_poly.pdbx_strand_id
1 'polypeptide(L)'
;VIDYTQEDFTKNGQTYDLIYCAVGNRSAADYKRALNPKGICVVAGFTTMPHLLFQVVFLGAWVSMTGSKTIGAMGTVKVNKEDLGFMGDLLEDGKVVPVIDRHYTLGEVAEAIRYLEKGHARGKVVITV
;
A
#
# COMPACT_ATOMS: atom_id res chain seq x y z
N VAL A 1 15.69 -0.90 5.90
CA VAL A 1 14.40 -0.63 6.58
C VAL A 1 14.54 0.73 7.25
N ILE A 2 13.57 1.63 7.07
CA ILE A 2 13.57 2.97 7.69
C ILE A 2 12.54 2.97 8.83
N ASP A 3 12.96 3.37 10.03
CA ASP A 3 12.05 3.55 11.15
C ASP A 3 11.33 4.91 11.03
N TYR A 4 10.06 4.86 10.63
CA TYR A 4 9.26 6.06 10.40
C TYR A 4 8.93 6.85 11.68
N THR A 5 9.18 6.28 12.87
CA THR A 5 9.01 6.99 14.14
C THR A 5 10.18 7.93 14.42
N GLN A 6 11.33 7.65 13.82
CA GLN A 6 12.58 8.40 14.01
C GLN A 6 12.93 9.25 12.79
N GLU A 7 12.58 8.81 11.59
CA GLU A 7 13.01 9.44 10.34
C GLU A 7 11.86 9.62 9.34
N ASP A 8 11.81 10.79 8.72
CA ASP A 8 10.94 11.07 7.58
C ASP A 8 11.71 10.80 6.28
N PHE A 9 11.44 9.65 5.65
CA PHE A 9 12.11 9.23 4.41
C PHE A 9 12.00 10.25 3.26
N THR A 10 11.04 11.17 3.33
CA THR A 10 10.86 12.20 2.29
C THR A 10 11.79 13.41 2.48
N LYS A 11 12.51 13.47 3.61
CA LYS A 11 13.40 14.57 4.00
C LYS A 11 14.85 14.17 4.22
N ASN A 12 15.18 12.89 4.05
CA ASN A 12 16.52 12.36 4.29
C ASN A 12 17.50 12.56 3.12
N GLY A 13 17.06 13.22 2.04
CA GLY A 13 17.87 13.49 0.84
C GLY A 13 17.98 12.33 -0.13
N GLN A 14 17.43 11.15 0.19
CA GLN A 14 17.38 10.01 -0.72
C GLN A 14 16.20 10.12 -1.69
N THR A 15 16.38 9.57 -2.88
CA THR A 15 15.37 9.55 -3.93
C THR A 15 15.21 8.16 -4.55
N TYR A 16 14.01 7.86 -5.04
CA TYR A 16 13.60 6.52 -5.46
C TYR A 16 13.00 6.52 -6.87
N ASP A 17 13.28 5.47 -7.65
CA ASP A 17 12.66 5.27 -8.96
C ASP A 17 11.23 4.76 -8.86
N LEU A 18 10.90 4.05 -7.76
CA LEU A 18 9.57 3.53 -7.48
C LEU A 18 9.22 3.73 -6.01
N ILE A 19 8.05 4.31 -5.74
CA ILE A 19 7.42 4.33 -4.42
C ILE A 19 6.10 3.60 -4.51
N TYR A 20 5.96 2.48 -3.79
CA TYR A 20 4.69 1.78 -3.63
C TYR A 20 4.06 2.19 -2.30
N CYS A 21 3.00 2.98 -2.35
CA CYS A 21 2.37 3.59 -1.20
C CYS A 21 1.12 2.83 -0.73
N ALA A 22 1.31 1.96 0.26
CA ALA A 22 0.23 1.15 0.84
C ALA A 22 -0.62 1.89 1.90
N VAL A 23 -0.05 2.92 2.55
CA VAL A 23 -0.70 3.63 3.67
C VAL A 23 -1.37 4.93 3.21
N GLY A 24 -0.82 5.59 2.20
CA GLY A 24 -1.39 6.83 1.66
C GLY A 24 -1.30 8.04 2.57
N ASN A 25 -0.48 8.05 3.62
CA ASN A 25 -0.52 9.05 4.71
C ASN A 25 0.33 10.32 4.52
N ARG A 26 0.81 10.62 3.30
CA ARG A 26 1.68 11.79 3.01
C ARG A 26 1.11 12.61 1.87
N SER A 27 1.58 13.86 1.74
CA SER A 27 1.17 14.74 0.65
C SER A 27 1.84 14.34 -0.68
N ALA A 28 1.24 14.75 -1.79
CA ALA A 28 1.83 14.57 -3.13
C ALA A 28 3.23 15.19 -3.25
N ALA A 29 3.44 16.34 -2.59
CA ALA A 29 4.69 17.07 -2.62
C ALA A 29 5.81 16.28 -1.94
N ASP A 30 5.50 15.57 -0.86
CA ASP A 30 6.47 14.74 -0.15
C ASP A 30 6.91 13.55 -1.01
N TYR A 31 5.97 12.84 -1.64
CA TYR A 31 6.31 11.78 -2.60
C TYR A 31 7.10 12.32 -3.79
N LYS A 32 6.71 13.48 -4.35
CA LYS A 32 7.42 14.11 -5.47
C LYS A 32 8.87 14.45 -5.13
N ARG A 33 9.12 14.92 -3.90
CA ARG A 33 10.45 15.24 -3.39
C ARG A 33 11.31 13.98 -3.29
N ALA A 34 10.73 12.89 -2.81
CA ALA A 34 11.38 11.59 -2.66
C ALA A 34 11.55 10.80 -3.97
N LEU A 35 10.94 11.20 -5.08
CA LEU A 35 11.10 10.48 -6.36
C LEU A 35 12.35 10.97 -7.13
N ASN A 36 12.99 10.07 -7.88
CA ASN A 36 13.94 10.44 -8.93
C ASN A 36 13.23 11.14 -10.10
N PRO A 37 13.95 11.86 -10.97
CA PRO A 37 13.44 12.19 -12.30
C PRO A 37 12.99 10.91 -13.01
N LYS A 38 11.80 10.89 -13.63
CA LYS A 38 11.17 9.66 -14.20
C LYS A 38 10.70 8.61 -13.19
N GLY A 39 10.82 8.88 -11.89
CA GLY A 39 10.30 8.00 -10.86
C GLY A 39 8.77 7.95 -10.83
N ILE A 40 8.24 6.81 -10.37
CA ILE A 40 6.81 6.52 -10.31
C ILE A 40 6.41 6.30 -8.85
N CYS A 41 5.37 6.99 -8.38
CA CYS A 41 4.68 6.65 -7.13
C CYS A 41 3.33 6.03 -7.44
N VAL A 42 3.13 4.81 -6.96
CA VAL A 42 1.89 4.03 -7.09
C VAL A 42 1.20 4.01 -5.74
N VAL A 43 0.01 4.61 -5.64
CA VAL A 43 -0.77 4.64 -4.39
C VAL A 43 -1.79 3.50 -4.38
N ALA A 44 -1.62 2.55 -3.47
CA ALA A 44 -2.42 1.33 -3.36
C ALA A 44 -3.43 1.38 -2.20
N GLY A 45 -3.20 2.19 -1.17
CA GLY A 45 -4.08 2.29 -0.01
C GLY A 45 -4.07 3.69 0.61
N PHE A 46 -5.05 3.94 1.47
CA PHE A 46 -5.26 5.22 2.15
C PHE A 46 -5.73 4.96 3.58
N THR A 47 -5.30 5.82 4.52
CA THR A 47 -5.70 5.75 5.93
C THR A 47 -6.77 6.76 6.30
N THR A 48 -6.99 7.81 5.51
CA THR A 48 -7.94 8.89 5.84
C THR A 48 -8.74 9.35 4.63
N MET A 49 -9.90 9.97 4.87
CA MET A 49 -10.77 10.52 3.83
C MET A 49 -10.09 11.59 2.96
N PRO A 50 -9.26 12.51 3.50
CA PRO A 50 -8.44 13.38 2.66
C PRO A 50 -7.48 12.64 1.72
N HIS A 51 -6.90 11.51 2.17
CA HIS A 51 -6.00 10.70 1.35
C HIS A 51 -6.77 9.87 0.30
N LEU A 52 -7.98 9.43 0.63
CA LEU A 52 -8.90 8.87 -0.35
C LEU A 52 -9.26 9.90 -1.43
N LEU A 53 -9.64 11.12 -1.04
CA LEU A 53 -9.95 12.18 -1.99
C LEU A 53 -8.74 12.52 -2.87
N PHE A 54 -7.54 12.55 -2.27
CA PHE A 54 -6.29 12.65 -3.03
C PHE A 54 -6.18 11.54 -4.07
N GLN A 55 -6.37 10.26 -3.70
CA GLN A 55 -6.38 9.17 -4.69
C GLN A 55 -7.44 9.36 -5.77
N VAL A 56 -8.65 9.80 -5.42
CA VAL A 56 -9.76 10.03 -6.37
C VAL A 56 -9.42 11.11 -7.40
N VAL A 57 -8.73 12.17 -6.99
CA VAL A 57 -8.21 13.20 -7.92
C VAL A 57 -7.23 12.60 -8.94
N PHE A 58 -6.47 11.55 -8.56
CA PHE A 58 -5.54 10.85 -9.46
C PHE A 58 -6.08 9.52 -10.03
N LEU A 59 -7.31 9.12 -9.71
CA LEU A 59 -7.98 7.93 -10.27
C LEU A 59 -8.31 8.10 -11.77
N GLY A 60 -8.32 9.35 -12.26
CA GLY A 60 -8.59 9.67 -13.67
C GLY A 60 -7.36 9.83 -14.57
N ALA A 61 -6.14 9.94 -14.04
CA ALA A 61 -4.96 10.14 -14.87
C ALA A 61 -3.66 9.79 -14.14
N TRP A 62 -2.75 9.14 -14.86
CA TRP A 62 -1.31 9.24 -14.59
C TRP A 62 -0.92 10.70 -14.81
N VAL A 63 -1.11 11.55 -13.80
CA VAL A 63 -0.85 12.97 -13.98
C VAL A 63 0.66 13.18 -13.84
N SER A 64 1.32 13.44 -14.97
CA SER A 64 2.66 14.01 -15.00
C SER A 64 2.60 15.44 -14.45
N MET A 65 2.61 15.59 -13.13
CA MET A 65 2.53 16.91 -12.49
C MET A 65 3.90 17.57 -12.47
N THR A 66 4.16 18.38 -13.50
CA THR A 66 5.34 19.25 -13.70
C THR A 66 6.71 18.55 -13.51
N GLY A 67 7.36 18.25 -14.63
CA GLY A 67 8.61 17.49 -14.69
C GLY A 67 8.36 16.01 -15.03
N SER A 68 9.43 15.25 -15.23
CA SER A 68 9.37 13.86 -15.71
C SER A 68 8.84 12.84 -14.70
N LYS A 69 8.34 13.25 -13.53
CA LYS A 69 7.93 12.35 -12.44
C LYS A 69 6.43 12.06 -12.49
N THR A 70 6.03 10.83 -12.13
CA THR A 70 4.63 10.40 -12.20
C THR A 70 4.12 9.93 -10.85
N ILE A 71 2.92 10.37 -10.48
CA ILE A 71 2.19 9.91 -9.29
C ILE A 71 0.80 9.50 -9.76
N GLY A 72 0.39 8.28 -9.43
CA GLY A 72 -0.93 7.75 -9.80
C GLY A 72 -1.47 6.80 -8.74
N ALA A 73 -2.79 6.69 -8.68
CA ALA A 73 -3.44 5.62 -7.93
C ALA A 73 -3.30 4.30 -8.70
N MET A 74 -3.12 3.17 -7.99
CA MET A 74 -3.53 1.91 -8.61
C MET A 74 -5.02 2.06 -8.91
N GLY A 75 -5.38 1.96 -10.19
CA GLY A 75 -6.77 1.83 -10.57
C GLY A 75 -7.41 0.66 -9.83
N THR A 76 -8.74 0.62 -9.78
CA THR A 76 -9.50 -0.48 -9.18
C THR A 76 -8.93 -1.80 -9.69
N VAL A 77 -8.35 -2.61 -8.81
CA VAL A 77 -7.79 -3.92 -9.18
C VAL A 77 -8.91 -4.72 -9.84
N LYS A 78 -8.73 -5.08 -11.12
CA LYS A 78 -9.63 -6.00 -11.80
C LYS A 78 -9.24 -7.40 -11.38
N VAL A 79 -9.93 -7.91 -10.36
CA VAL A 79 -9.75 -9.30 -9.92
C VAL A 79 -10.00 -10.21 -11.12
N ASN A 80 -8.97 -10.96 -11.50
CA ASN A 80 -9.01 -11.90 -12.62
C ASN A 80 -8.31 -13.21 -12.23
N LYS A 81 -8.58 -14.26 -13.00
CA LYS A 81 -8.15 -15.62 -12.68
C LYS A 81 -6.65 -15.79 -12.90
N GLU A 82 -6.12 -15.11 -13.91
CA GLU A 82 -4.73 -15.17 -14.33
C GLU A 82 -3.80 -14.66 -13.22
N ASP A 83 -4.10 -13.48 -12.67
CA ASP A 83 -3.34 -12.89 -11.55
C ASP A 83 -3.46 -13.73 -10.28
N LEU A 84 -4.64 -14.28 -9.99
CA LEU A 84 -4.83 -15.16 -8.83
C LEU A 84 -4.06 -16.48 -8.99
N GLY A 85 -4.01 -17.04 -10.20
CA GLY A 85 -3.20 -18.22 -10.52
C GLY A 85 -1.72 -17.94 -10.31
N PHE A 86 -1.21 -16.84 -10.87
CA PHE A 86 0.16 -16.41 -10.69
C PHE A 86 0.54 -16.20 -9.21
N MET A 87 -0.35 -15.58 -8.43
CA MET A 87 -0.14 -15.44 -6.98
C MET A 87 -0.15 -16.81 -6.27
N GLY A 88 -0.99 -17.75 -6.70
CA GLY A 88 -1.01 -19.13 -6.22
C GLY A 88 0.34 -19.82 -6.44
N ASP A 89 0.88 -19.76 -7.65
CA ASP A 89 2.19 -20.34 -8.00
C ASP A 89 3.31 -19.78 -7.11
N LEU A 90 3.29 -18.47 -6.83
CA LEU A 90 4.28 -17.84 -5.95
C LEU A 90 4.17 -18.30 -4.49
N LEU A 91 2.95 -18.59 -4.02
CA LEU A 91 2.70 -19.11 -2.67
C LEU A 91 3.14 -20.57 -2.56
N GLU A 92 2.80 -21.40 -3.56
CA GLU A 92 3.19 -22.82 -3.63
C GLU A 92 4.71 -22.99 -3.73
N ASP A 93 5.37 -22.15 -4.53
CA ASP A 93 6.83 -22.11 -4.67
C ASP A 93 7.55 -21.54 -3.43
N GLY A 94 6.83 -21.02 -2.44
CA GLY A 94 7.41 -20.37 -1.26
C GLY A 94 8.14 -19.05 -1.55
N LYS A 95 7.99 -18.48 -2.76
CA LYS A 95 8.54 -17.18 -3.15
C LYS A 95 7.82 -16.03 -2.44
N VAL A 96 6.55 -16.24 -2.13
CA VAL A 96 5.75 -15.39 -1.26
C VAL A 96 5.30 -16.21 -0.07
N VAL A 97 5.69 -15.81 1.15
CA VAL A 97 5.26 -16.46 2.38
C VAL A 97 4.36 -15.49 3.15
N PRO A 98 3.06 -15.77 3.29
CA PRO A 98 2.16 -14.91 4.05
C PRO A 98 2.50 -15.01 5.54
N VAL A 99 2.74 -13.86 6.16
CA VAL A 99 2.83 -13.77 7.62
C VAL A 99 1.41 -13.70 8.17
N ILE A 100 1.01 -14.73 8.93
CA ILE A 100 -0.26 -14.75 9.65
C ILE A 100 0.00 -14.27 11.06
N ASP A 101 -0.64 -13.15 11.42
CA ASP A 101 -0.51 -12.52 12.73
C ASP A 101 -1.37 -13.27 13.76
N ARG A 102 -2.65 -13.50 13.41
CA ARG A 102 -3.63 -14.13 14.31
C ARG A 102 -4.66 -14.95 13.55
N HIS A 103 -5.15 -15.97 14.26
CA HIS A 103 -6.31 -16.76 13.88
C HIS A 103 -7.45 -16.45 14.84
N TYR A 104 -8.66 -16.33 14.30
CA TYR A 104 -9.91 -16.23 15.06
C TYR A 104 -10.89 -17.24 14.50
N THR A 105 -11.79 -17.75 15.32
CA THR A 105 -12.92 -18.55 14.84
C THR A 105 -14.02 -17.66 14.25
N LEU A 106 -14.97 -18.24 13.52
CA LEU A 106 -16.13 -17.51 13.01
C LEU A 106 -16.93 -16.80 14.13
N GLY A 107 -17.00 -17.38 15.33
CA GLY A 107 -17.67 -16.77 16.49
C GLY A 107 -16.94 -15.54 17.07
N GLU A 108 -15.67 -15.36 16.72
CA GLU A 108 -14.81 -14.30 17.25
C GLU A 108 -14.61 -13.13 16.28
N VAL A 109 -15.36 -13.07 15.18
CA VAL A 109 -15.23 -12.01 14.16
C VAL A 109 -15.31 -10.60 14.77
N ALA A 110 -16.15 -10.38 15.77
CA ALA A 110 -16.23 -9.08 16.45
C ALA A 110 -14.90 -8.69 17.14
N GLU A 111 -14.20 -9.65 17.76
CA GLU A 111 -12.87 -9.43 18.32
C GLU A 111 -11.80 -9.27 17.23
N ALA A 112 -11.89 -10.04 16.15
CA ALA A 112 -10.99 -9.90 15.00
C ALA A 112 -11.04 -8.49 14.40
N ILE A 113 -12.24 -7.92 14.25
CA ILE A 113 -12.43 -6.54 13.77
C ILE A 113 -11.89 -5.53 14.80
N ARG A 114 -12.23 -5.66 16.08
CA ARG A 114 -11.68 -4.80 17.15
C ARG A 114 -10.15 -4.81 17.19
N TYR A 115 -9.53 -5.95 16.90
CA TYR A 115 -8.08 -6.06 16.78
C TYR A 115 -7.54 -5.31 15.56
N LEU A 116 -8.15 -5.50 14.39
CA LEU A 116 -7.76 -4.82 13.15
C LEU A 116 -7.89 -3.29 13.25
N GLU A 117 -8.95 -2.80 13.92
CA GLU A 117 -9.19 -1.38 14.14
C GLU A 117 -8.08 -0.69 14.95
N LYS A 118 -7.28 -1.45 15.71
CA LYS A 118 -6.10 -0.89 16.39
C LYS A 118 -5.03 -0.45 15.40
N GLY A 119 -5.05 -0.91 14.15
CA GLY A 119 -4.11 -0.51 13.10
C GLY A 119 -2.68 -1.08 13.24
N HIS A 120 -2.47 -2.05 14.14
CA HIS A 120 -1.15 -2.61 14.47
C HIS A 120 -1.00 -4.09 14.11
N ALA A 121 -1.88 -4.63 13.26
CA ALA A 121 -1.77 -6.00 12.80
C ALA A 121 -0.47 -6.22 12.00
N ARG A 122 0.28 -7.27 12.34
CA ARG A 122 1.58 -7.61 11.76
C ARG A 122 1.45 -8.76 10.76
N GLY A 123 0.74 -8.50 9.66
CA GLY A 123 0.46 -9.50 8.63
C GLY A 123 -1.03 -9.66 8.40
N LYS A 124 -1.46 -10.89 8.11
CA LYS A 124 -2.87 -11.22 7.86
C LYS A 124 -3.54 -11.71 9.14
N VAL A 125 -4.78 -11.27 9.33
CA VAL A 125 -5.71 -11.85 10.31
C VAL A 125 -6.62 -12.80 9.55
N VAL A 126 -6.71 -14.04 10.00
CA VAL A 126 -7.46 -15.12 9.33
C VAL A 126 -8.61 -15.57 10.21
N ILE A 127 -9.77 -15.80 9.58
CA ILE A 127 -10.89 -16.48 10.23
C ILE A 127 -10.84 -17.96 9.84
N THR A 128 -10.76 -18.83 10.83
CA THR A 128 -10.88 -20.28 10.69
C THR A 128 -12.35 -20.68 10.84
N VAL A 129 -12.84 -21.48 9.89
CA VAL A 129 -14.24 -21.87 9.75
C VAL A 129 -14.36 -23.39 9.85
#